data_AF-A0AAV2G031-F1
#
_entry.id   AF-A0AAV2G031-F1
#
_cell.length_a   1.000
_cell.length_b   1.000
_cell.length_c   1.000
_cell.angle_alpha   90.00
_cell.angle_beta   90.00
_cell.angle_gamma   90.00
#
_symmetry.space_group_name_H-M   'P 1'
#
loop_
_entity.id
_entity.type
_entity.pdbx_description
1 polymer ?
#
loop_
_entity_poly.entity_id
_entity_poly.type
_entity_poly.pdbx_seq_one_letter_code
_entity_poly.pdbx_strand_id
1 'polypeptide(L)'
;MEEPQNGNSNDHSEAPPETEEPAVGPAPPPKARTKRPLQFEHAYLDALPSANMYEKSYMHRDVVTHVAVSAADFFITGSLDGHLKFWKKKSIGIEFAKHFRSHLGPIEGLAVSIDGLLCCTISSDQSVKIYDVVNYDMMVMLSLPYIPGSVEWVYEQGDVKAKLAISDRNSSFVHIYDARAGTNEPIISREIHMGPVKVMKYNPAFDTVISADVKGIIEYWSPSTLQFPEDEVNFKLKSDTNLFEIVKCKTSVSAIEVSPDGKQFSITSPDRRIRVFWFRTGKLRRVYDESLEVAQDLQRSDAPLYRLEAIDFGRRMAVEKEFEKTETATQPNAVFDESSNFIIYATLLGIKIVNLHTNKVARILGKVENNDRFLRIALYQGDRSNKKVRKIPTAAANANESKEPLTDPTLLCCAFKKHRIYLFSRREPEEPEDATKGRDVFNEKPPADELLAVSELGKAAASSLPENVILNTTMGDIHMRLYPEECPKTVENFTTHCRNGYYDNLIFHRVIKGFMIQTGDPLGDGTGGQSIWGREFEDEFHKSLRHDRPFTVSMANAGPNTNGSQFFITTVATPWLDSKHTVFGRVVKGMDVVQGIEKVKTDKGDRPYQDVKILNVTVPKN
;
A
#
# COMPACT_ATOMS: atom_id res chain seq x y z
N MET A 1 -61.75 -40.17 -29.73
CA MET A 1 -62.22 -38.79 -29.87
C MET A 1 -61.44 -37.98 -28.85
N GLU A 2 -60.95 -36.81 -29.28
CA GLU A 2 -59.99 -35.91 -28.61
C GLU A 2 -58.50 -36.23 -28.83
N GLU A 3 -57.95 -35.62 -29.89
CA GLU A 3 -56.56 -35.18 -30.00
C GLU A 3 -56.45 -33.73 -29.47
N PRO A 4 -55.36 -33.33 -28.81
CA PRO A 4 -55.05 -31.92 -28.62
C PRO A 4 -53.99 -31.43 -29.63
N GLN A 5 -54.49 -30.62 -30.55
CA GLN A 5 -53.94 -29.35 -31.08
C GLN A 5 -52.43 -29.14 -31.06
N ASN A 6 -51.84 -29.31 -32.25
CA ASN A 6 -50.61 -28.65 -32.68
C ASN A 6 -51.01 -27.35 -33.42
N GLY A 7 -50.63 -26.19 -32.90
CA GLY A 7 -51.02 -24.87 -33.41
C GLY A 7 -49.87 -24.10 -34.06
N ASN A 8 -49.70 -24.35 -35.36
CA ASN A 8 -49.27 -23.48 -36.46
C ASN A 8 -48.27 -22.32 -36.26
N SER A 9 -47.19 -22.46 -37.04
CA SER A 9 -46.67 -21.50 -38.03
C SER A 9 -47.54 -20.29 -38.39
N ASN A 10 -46.90 -19.12 -38.41
CA ASN A 10 -47.03 -17.96 -39.31
C ASN A 10 -46.35 -16.78 -38.57
N ASP A 11 -45.78 -15.75 -39.18
CA ASP A 11 -45.74 -15.30 -40.56
C ASP A 11 -44.53 -14.37 -40.66
N HIS A 12 -43.89 -14.37 -41.83
CA HIS A 12 -42.97 -13.31 -42.20
C HIS A 12 -43.76 -12.01 -42.39
N SER A 13 -43.43 -10.97 -41.62
CA SER A 13 -43.81 -9.59 -41.95
C SER A 13 -42.53 -8.76 -42.12
N GLU A 14 -42.03 -8.74 -43.35
CA GLU A 14 -41.12 -7.70 -43.84
C GLU A 14 -41.83 -6.35 -43.77
N ALA A 15 -41.24 -5.40 -43.04
CA ALA A 15 -41.58 -3.99 -43.15
C ALA A 15 -40.93 -3.42 -44.43
N PRO A 16 -41.58 -2.49 -45.15
CA PRO A 16 -41.08 -1.98 -46.41
C PRO A 16 -39.81 -1.12 -46.19
N PRO A 17 -38.90 -1.03 -47.17
CA PRO A 17 -37.73 -0.19 -47.05
C PRO A 17 -38.16 1.28 -47.15
N GLU A 18 -38.02 2.02 -46.06
CA GLU A 18 -37.95 3.47 -46.14
C GLU A 18 -36.70 3.83 -46.96
N THR A 19 -36.91 4.54 -48.06
CA THR A 19 -35.86 5.12 -48.88
C THR A 19 -35.11 6.17 -48.08
N GLU A 20 -34.10 5.76 -47.32
CA GLU A 20 -33.10 6.67 -46.78
C GLU A 20 -32.20 7.14 -47.93
N GLU A 21 -32.19 8.46 -48.14
CA GLU A 21 -31.22 9.14 -48.99
C GLU A 21 -29.79 8.72 -48.59
N PRO A 22 -28.84 8.60 -49.54
CA PRO A 22 -27.49 8.18 -49.20
C PRO A 22 -26.84 9.21 -48.28
N ALA A 23 -26.68 8.85 -47.00
CA ALA A 23 -25.92 9.62 -46.04
C ALA A 23 -24.45 9.70 -46.52
N VAL A 24 -24.10 10.84 -47.11
CA VAL A 24 -22.72 11.19 -47.48
C VAL A 24 -21.97 11.50 -46.18
N GLY A 25 -21.31 10.49 -45.61
CA GLY A 25 -20.41 10.66 -44.46
C GLY A 25 -20.00 9.32 -43.84
N PRO A 26 -18.83 9.23 -43.19
CA PRO A 26 -18.40 7.98 -42.55
C PRO A 26 -19.37 7.59 -41.45
N ALA A 27 -19.90 6.37 -41.51
CA ALA A 27 -20.80 5.83 -40.51
C ALA A 27 -20.16 5.92 -39.11
N PRO A 28 -20.90 6.33 -38.06
CA PRO A 28 -20.35 6.37 -36.72
C PRO A 28 -19.91 4.97 -36.28
N PRO A 29 -18.78 4.86 -35.56
CA PRO A 29 -18.26 3.56 -35.14
C PRO A 29 -19.32 2.80 -34.32
N PRO A 30 -19.43 1.47 -34.50
CA PRO A 30 -20.43 0.69 -33.79
C PRO A 30 -20.23 0.86 -32.28
N LYS A 31 -21.30 1.27 -31.58
CA LYS A 31 -21.28 1.42 -30.11
C LYS A 31 -20.85 0.08 -29.49
N ALA A 32 -19.71 0.09 -28.80
CA ALA A 32 -19.20 -1.10 -28.11
C ALA A 32 -20.28 -1.64 -27.16
N ARG A 33 -20.73 -2.87 -27.37
CA ARG A 33 -21.71 -3.52 -26.48
C ARG A 33 -21.14 -3.55 -25.06
N THR A 34 -21.87 -2.95 -24.12
CA THR A 34 -21.52 -3.00 -22.70
C THR A 34 -21.49 -4.45 -22.25
N LYS A 35 -20.33 -4.93 -21.80
CA LYS A 35 -20.19 -6.30 -21.29
C LYS A 35 -21.08 -6.43 -20.04
N ARG A 36 -21.80 -7.56 -19.95
CA ARG A 36 -22.62 -7.87 -18.77
C ARG A 36 -21.71 -7.88 -17.52
N PRO A 37 -22.21 -7.37 -16.37
CA PRO A 37 -21.45 -7.40 -15.12
C PRO A 37 -21.10 -8.84 -14.75
N LEU A 38 -19.98 -9.02 -14.04
CA LEU A 38 -19.60 -10.33 -13.55
C LEU A 38 -20.65 -10.80 -12.53
N GLN A 39 -21.15 -12.02 -12.67
CA GLN A 39 -22.11 -12.56 -11.71
C GLN A 39 -21.45 -12.65 -10.33
N PHE A 40 -22.16 -12.20 -9.30
CA PHE A 40 -21.68 -12.18 -7.91
C PHE A 40 -20.39 -11.38 -7.68
N GLU A 41 -20.13 -10.35 -8.50
CA GLU A 41 -18.93 -9.49 -8.38
C GLU A 41 -18.66 -9.00 -6.95
N HIS A 42 -19.71 -8.58 -6.23
CA HIS A 42 -19.59 -8.14 -4.83
C HIS A 42 -19.01 -9.22 -3.91
N ALA A 43 -19.41 -10.48 -4.05
CA ALA A 43 -18.91 -11.57 -3.21
C ALA A 43 -17.41 -11.84 -3.44
N TYR A 44 -16.94 -11.69 -4.68
CA TYR A 44 -15.51 -11.79 -4.98
C TYR A 44 -14.72 -10.59 -4.46
N LEU A 45 -15.28 -9.38 -4.58
CA LEU A 45 -14.67 -8.16 -4.04
C LEU A 45 -14.64 -8.14 -2.51
N ASP A 46 -15.57 -8.81 -1.85
CA ASP A 46 -15.52 -9.03 -0.41
C ASP A 46 -14.34 -9.92 -0.06
N ALA A 47 -14.00 -10.93 -0.87
CA ALA A 47 -12.81 -11.77 -0.63
C ALA A 47 -11.46 -11.06 -0.87
N LEU A 48 -11.46 -9.75 -1.14
CA LEU A 48 -10.26 -8.94 -1.38
C LEU A 48 -10.14 -7.82 -0.34
N PRO A 49 -8.91 -7.32 -0.08
CA PRO A 49 -8.72 -6.12 0.73
C PRO A 49 -9.47 -4.90 0.17
N SER A 50 -9.86 -4.00 1.06
CA SER A 50 -10.68 -2.83 0.71
C SER A 50 -10.21 -1.52 1.33
N ALA A 51 -9.28 -1.56 2.30
CA ALA A 51 -8.76 -0.36 2.95
C ALA A 51 -7.97 0.51 1.97
N ASN A 52 -8.13 1.84 2.10
CA ASN A 52 -7.40 2.80 1.30
C ASN A 52 -5.97 2.99 1.81
N MET A 53 -5.76 2.91 3.13
CA MET A 53 -4.45 2.94 3.77
C MET A 53 -3.98 1.52 4.12
N TYR A 54 -2.68 1.35 4.38
CA TYR A 54 -2.21 0.12 4.99
C TYR A 54 -2.61 0.08 6.47
N GLU A 55 -3.02 -1.09 6.95
CA GLU A 55 -3.41 -1.34 8.35
C GLU A 55 -2.17 -1.19 9.25
N LYS A 56 -1.10 -1.90 8.89
CA LYS A 56 0.18 -1.89 9.63
C LYS A 56 1.36 -2.06 8.69
N SER A 57 2.51 -1.51 9.08
CA SER A 57 3.81 -1.82 8.48
C SER A 57 4.73 -2.49 9.49
N TYR A 58 5.64 -3.33 9.02
CA TYR A 58 6.61 -4.04 9.87
C TYR A 58 8.02 -3.89 9.30
N MET A 59 8.98 -3.67 10.19
CA MET A 59 10.38 -3.49 9.85
C MET A 59 11.07 -4.81 9.48
N HIS A 60 11.96 -4.68 8.49
CA HIS A 60 12.96 -5.64 8.10
C HIS A 60 14.34 -5.01 8.28
N ARG A 61 15.36 -5.86 8.35
CA ARG A 61 16.75 -5.43 8.56
C ARG A 61 17.30 -4.59 7.41
N ASP A 62 16.93 -4.98 6.20
CA ASP A 62 17.30 -4.32 4.95
C ASP A 62 16.10 -4.30 3.99
N VAL A 63 16.26 -3.69 2.82
CA VAL A 63 15.25 -3.57 1.78
C VAL A 63 14.61 -4.93 1.48
N VAL A 64 13.29 -4.98 1.56
CA VAL A 64 12.52 -6.20 1.30
C VAL A 64 12.34 -6.38 -0.20
N THR A 65 12.87 -7.48 -0.73
CA THR A 65 12.87 -7.78 -2.16
C THR A 65 11.81 -8.83 -2.52
N HIS A 66 11.45 -9.71 -1.59
CA HIS A 66 10.51 -10.80 -1.86
C HIS A 66 9.41 -10.86 -0.80
N VAL A 67 8.19 -11.09 -1.27
CA VAL A 67 7.02 -11.42 -0.45
C VAL A 67 6.31 -12.61 -1.07
N ALA A 68 5.91 -13.56 -0.24
CA ALA A 68 5.17 -14.75 -0.64
C ALA A 68 4.16 -15.12 0.45
N VAL A 69 3.13 -15.86 0.04
CA VAL A 69 2.12 -16.42 0.93
C VAL A 69 2.09 -17.93 0.75
N SER A 70 2.05 -18.64 1.86
CA SER A 70 1.86 -20.09 1.92
C SER A 70 0.39 -20.42 2.07
N ALA A 71 -0.03 -21.55 1.50
CA ALA A 71 -1.35 -22.12 1.72
C ALA A 71 -1.61 -22.53 3.19
N ALA A 72 -0.58 -22.58 4.04
CA ALA A 72 -0.66 -22.84 5.47
C ALA A 72 -0.78 -21.56 6.33
N ASP A 73 -1.31 -20.47 5.76
CA ASP A 73 -1.55 -19.19 6.46
C ASP A 73 -0.28 -18.44 6.94
N PHE A 74 0.85 -18.65 6.26
CA PHE A 74 2.10 -17.95 6.55
C PHE A 74 2.46 -16.96 5.45
N PHE A 75 2.95 -15.79 5.84
CA PHE A 75 3.70 -14.93 4.94
C PHE A 75 5.20 -15.15 5.12
N ILE A 76 5.92 -15.06 4.01
CA ILE A 76 7.35 -15.26 3.96
C ILE A 76 7.96 -14.08 3.23
N THR A 77 8.97 -13.45 3.83
CA THR A 77 9.59 -12.24 3.28
C THR A 77 11.11 -12.40 3.21
N GLY A 78 11.70 -11.96 2.11
CA GLY A 78 13.15 -11.99 1.90
C GLY A 78 13.71 -10.60 1.63
N SER A 79 14.92 -10.32 2.12
CA SER A 79 15.61 -9.04 1.97
C SER A 79 16.92 -9.12 1.18
N LEU A 80 17.41 -7.94 0.81
CA LEU A 80 18.64 -7.74 0.05
C LEU A 80 19.92 -8.13 0.82
N ASP A 81 19.88 -8.21 2.15
CA ASP A 81 20.98 -8.66 3.00
C ASP A 81 20.95 -10.16 3.34
N GLY A 82 20.09 -10.93 2.67
CA GLY A 82 20.06 -12.39 2.81
C GLY A 82 19.21 -12.91 3.95
N HIS A 83 18.37 -12.07 4.56
CA HIS A 83 17.52 -12.46 5.68
C HIS A 83 16.11 -12.87 5.23
N LEU A 84 15.64 -13.98 5.78
CA LEU A 84 14.30 -14.52 5.57
C LEU A 84 13.50 -14.42 6.87
N LYS A 85 12.24 -13.99 6.77
CA LYS A 85 11.32 -13.97 7.90
C LYS A 85 10.03 -14.70 7.59
N PHE A 86 9.54 -15.39 8.61
CA PHE A 86 8.24 -16.03 8.64
C PHE A 86 7.30 -15.21 9.51
N TRP A 87 6.09 -14.98 9.00
CA TRP A 87 5.03 -14.25 9.68
C TRP A 87 3.77 -15.10 9.66
N LYS A 88 3.18 -15.33 10.83
CA LYS A 88 1.93 -16.07 10.96
C LYS A 88 0.74 -15.13 10.77
N LYS A 89 -0.18 -15.47 9.88
CA LYS A 89 -1.46 -14.75 9.78
C LYS A 89 -2.27 -14.95 11.05
N LYS A 90 -2.81 -13.86 11.60
CA LYS A 90 -3.80 -13.87 12.69
C LYS A 90 -5.14 -13.38 12.18
N SER A 91 -6.19 -13.44 13.01
CA SER A 91 -7.47 -12.78 12.71
C SER A 91 -7.29 -11.27 12.45
N ILE A 92 -6.41 -10.63 13.23
CA ILE A 92 -6.02 -9.23 13.10
C ILE A 92 -4.50 -9.13 12.93
N GLY A 93 -4.05 -8.49 11.84
CA GLY A 93 -2.63 -8.34 11.52
C GLY A 93 -1.87 -9.65 11.27
N ILE A 94 -0.56 -9.56 11.47
CA ILE A 94 0.40 -10.67 11.38
C ILE A 94 1.28 -10.71 12.63
N GLU A 95 1.75 -11.90 12.98
CA GLU A 95 2.70 -12.12 14.08
C GLU A 95 4.05 -12.57 13.52
N PHE A 96 5.14 -12.00 14.01
CA PHE A 96 6.48 -12.49 13.69
C PHE A 96 6.68 -13.88 14.30
N ALA A 97 7.03 -14.86 13.46
CA ALA A 97 7.24 -16.24 13.89
C ALA A 97 8.74 -16.55 14.05
N LYS A 98 9.51 -16.40 12.98
CA LYS A 98 10.91 -16.80 12.95
C LYS A 98 11.72 -15.98 11.95
N HIS A 99 13.00 -15.84 12.23
CA HIS A 99 13.99 -15.17 11.39
C HIS A 99 15.17 -16.08 11.12
N PHE A 100 15.64 -16.05 9.88
CA PHE A 100 16.84 -16.75 9.42
C PHE A 100 17.77 -15.77 8.73
N ARG A 101 19.06 -15.87 9.02
CA ARG A 101 20.11 -15.37 8.12
C ARG A 101 20.36 -16.44 7.07
N SER A 102 19.48 -16.49 6.08
CA SER A 102 19.48 -17.50 5.03
C SER A 102 20.75 -17.43 4.20
N HIS A 103 21.18 -16.25 3.79
CA HIS A 103 22.36 -16.11 2.93
C HIS A 103 23.29 -15.01 3.44
N LEU A 104 24.54 -15.01 2.99
CA LEU A 104 25.48 -13.93 3.28
C LEU A 104 25.25 -12.71 2.36
N GLY A 105 24.69 -12.98 1.17
CA GLY A 105 24.30 -11.98 0.18
C GLY A 105 22.78 -12.00 -0.08
N PRO A 106 22.31 -11.29 -1.12
CA PRO A 106 20.89 -11.10 -1.36
C PRO A 106 20.11 -12.38 -1.60
N ILE A 107 18.87 -12.42 -1.12
CA ILE A 107 17.89 -13.42 -1.58
C ILE A 107 17.49 -13.01 -3.01
N GLU A 108 17.89 -13.84 -3.97
CA GLU A 108 17.68 -13.63 -5.41
C GLU A 108 16.40 -14.28 -5.90
N GLY A 109 15.92 -15.29 -5.18
CA GLY A 109 14.65 -15.95 -5.45
C GLY A 109 14.07 -16.58 -4.19
N LEU A 110 12.75 -16.50 -4.10
CA LEU A 110 11.92 -17.09 -3.05
C LEU A 110 10.75 -17.81 -3.72
N ALA A 111 10.62 -19.12 -3.50
CA ALA A 111 9.50 -19.91 -4.00
C ALA A 111 8.85 -20.69 -2.85
N VAL A 112 7.53 -20.79 -2.89
CA VAL A 112 6.72 -21.53 -1.91
C VAL A 112 6.04 -22.67 -2.65
N SER A 113 6.02 -23.85 -2.05
CA SER A 113 5.39 -25.02 -2.65
C SER A 113 3.88 -24.85 -2.79
N ILE A 114 3.28 -25.62 -3.69
CA ILE A 114 1.84 -25.56 -3.97
C ILE A 114 0.97 -25.89 -2.75
N ASP A 115 1.44 -26.81 -1.91
CA ASP A 115 0.82 -27.20 -0.64
C ASP A 115 1.09 -26.20 0.49
N GLY A 116 1.99 -25.24 0.29
CA GLY A 116 2.40 -24.24 1.27
C GLY A 116 3.30 -24.77 2.39
N LEU A 117 3.68 -26.05 2.37
CA LEU A 117 4.42 -26.67 3.47
C LEU A 117 5.92 -26.39 3.40
N LEU A 118 6.44 -26.11 2.21
CA LEU A 118 7.85 -25.86 1.97
C LEU A 118 8.06 -24.50 1.34
N CYS A 119 9.20 -23.88 1.64
CA CYS A 119 9.71 -22.77 0.85
C CYS A 119 11.20 -22.93 0.61
N CYS A 120 11.73 -22.24 -0.38
CA CYS A 120 13.15 -22.24 -0.66
C CYS A 120 13.65 -20.84 -1.02
N THR A 121 14.92 -20.59 -0.67
CA THR A 121 15.65 -19.39 -1.05
C THR A 121 16.88 -19.75 -1.87
N ILE A 122 17.20 -18.92 -2.85
CA ILE A 122 18.44 -18.98 -3.62
C ILE A 122 19.21 -17.67 -3.51
N SER A 123 20.52 -17.75 -3.69
CA SER A 123 21.44 -16.62 -3.60
C SER A 123 22.63 -16.80 -4.55
N SER A 124 23.38 -15.72 -4.75
CA SER A 124 24.64 -15.72 -5.48
C SER A 124 25.76 -16.54 -4.82
N ASP A 125 25.54 -17.03 -3.60
CA ASP A 125 26.44 -17.92 -2.85
C ASP A 125 26.40 -19.41 -3.31
N GLN A 126 25.77 -19.70 -4.45
CA GLN A 126 25.64 -21.05 -5.02
C GLN A 126 24.90 -22.05 -4.12
N SER A 127 24.11 -21.55 -3.16
CA SER A 127 23.30 -22.40 -2.29
C SER A 127 21.81 -22.25 -2.51
N VAL A 128 21.09 -23.34 -2.33
CA VAL A 128 19.63 -23.35 -2.15
C VAL A 128 19.33 -23.83 -0.76
N LYS A 129 18.51 -23.08 -0.02
CA LYS A 129 18.08 -23.46 1.32
C LYS A 129 16.60 -23.71 1.32
N ILE A 130 16.20 -24.88 1.80
CA ILE A 130 14.81 -25.33 1.85
C ILE A 130 14.37 -25.33 3.30
N TYR A 131 13.18 -24.80 3.55
CA TYR A 131 12.62 -24.64 4.87
C TYR A 131 11.25 -25.33 4.96
N ASP A 132 10.99 -25.90 6.12
CA ASP A 132 9.66 -26.28 6.55
C ASP A 132 8.93 -25.02 7.05
N VAL A 133 7.84 -24.68 6.39
CA VAL A 133 7.08 -23.46 6.68
C VAL A 133 6.30 -23.59 8.00
N VAL A 134 5.83 -24.79 8.34
CA VAL A 134 4.98 -25.04 9.51
C VAL A 134 5.82 -25.12 10.78
N ASN A 135 6.97 -25.81 10.70
CA ASN A 135 7.89 -25.98 11.82
C ASN A 135 8.89 -24.81 11.96
N TYR A 136 8.96 -23.93 10.96
CA TYR A 136 9.92 -22.82 10.86
C TYR A 136 11.37 -23.28 10.96
N ASP A 137 11.71 -24.39 10.30
CA ASP A 137 13.04 -25.00 10.36
C ASP A 137 13.67 -25.09 8.98
N MET A 138 14.98 -24.88 8.91
CA MET A 138 15.76 -25.16 7.70
C MET A 138 15.96 -26.67 7.59
N MET A 139 15.40 -27.29 6.55
CA MET A 139 15.46 -28.73 6.34
C MET A 139 16.73 -29.17 5.62
N VAL A 140 16.99 -28.56 4.46
CA VAL A 140 18.03 -29.00 3.53
C VAL A 140 18.76 -27.78 2.97
N MET A 141 20.07 -27.92 2.82
CA MET A 141 20.91 -26.98 2.09
C MET A 141 21.55 -27.73 0.93
N LEU A 142 21.23 -27.31 -0.29
CA LEU A 142 21.84 -27.83 -1.51
C LEU A 142 22.99 -26.90 -1.90
N SER A 143 24.16 -27.48 -2.17
CA SER A 143 25.30 -26.77 -2.75
C SER A 143 25.34 -27.06 -4.25
N LEU A 144 25.20 -26.01 -5.05
CA LEU A 144 25.17 -26.12 -6.51
C LEU A 144 26.57 -25.87 -7.09
N PRO A 145 26.94 -26.51 -8.21
CA PRO A 145 28.20 -26.22 -8.91
C PRO A 145 28.12 -24.96 -9.79
N TYR A 146 27.00 -24.23 -9.76
CA TYR A 146 26.71 -23.04 -10.55
C TYR A 146 25.94 -22.02 -9.70
N ILE A 147 25.86 -20.78 -10.19
CA ILE A 147 25.08 -19.72 -9.51
C ILE A 147 23.61 -19.86 -9.92
N PRO A 148 22.67 -20.06 -8.98
CA PRO A 148 21.27 -20.17 -9.32
C PRO A 148 20.71 -18.84 -9.86
N GLY A 149 19.91 -18.93 -10.92
CA GLY A 149 19.22 -17.81 -11.56
C GLY A 149 17.78 -17.66 -11.08
N SER A 150 16.97 -18.70 -11.25
CA SER A 150 15.56 -18.75 -10.87
C SER A 150 15.22 -20.10 -10.26
N VAL A 151 14.21 -20.14 -9.41
CA VAL A 151 13.79 -21.34 -8.67
C VAL A 151 12.27 -21.43 -8.63
N GLU A 152 11.73 -22.65 -8.78
CA GLU A 152 10.29 -22.92 -8.68
C GLU A 152 10.02 -24.37 -8.28
N TRP A 153 8.98 -24.59 -7.48
CA TRP A 153 8.49 -25.93 -7.12
C TRP A 153 7.66 -26.53 -8.27
N VAL A 154 7.99 -27.74 -8.69
CA VAL A 154 7.48 -28.36 -9.93
C VAL A 154 6.94 -29.78 -9.69
N TYR A 155 6.03 -29.88 -8.73
CA TYR A 155 5.39 -31.14 -8.34
C TYR A 155 3.93 -30.92 -7.98
N GLU A 156 3.11 -31.96 -8.13
CA GLU A 156 1.69 -31.91 -7.80
C GLU A 156 1.44 -32.18 -6.31
N GLN A 157 0.34 -31.66 -5.78
CA GLN A 157 -0.01 -31.92 -4.38
C GLN A 157 -0.24 -33.43 -4.17
N GLY A 158 0.53 -34.02 -3.27
CA GLY A 158 0.49 -35.46 -2.99
C GLY A 158 1.63 -36.26 -3.62
N ASP A 159 2.47 -35.63 -4.45
CA ASP A 159 3.67 -36.28 -4.97
C ASP A 159 4.63 -36.70 -3.84
N VAL A 160 5.19 -37.90 -3.99
CA VAL A 160 6.18 -38.46 -3.06
C VAL A 160 7.46 -37.62 -3.09
N LYS A 161 7.88 -37.19 -4.29
CA LYS A 161 9.08 -36.39 -4.51
C LYS A 161 8.72 -34.91 -4.59
N ALA A 162 9.33 -34.11 -3.72
CA ALA A 162 9.21 -32.66 -3.80
C ALA A 162 10.23 -32.14 -4.82
N LYS A 163 9.83 -32.07 -6.10
CA LYS A 163 10.71 -31.66 -7.19
C LYS A 163 10.90 -30.14 -7.20
N LEU A 164 12.14 -29.70 -7.34
CA LEU A 164 12.53 -28.30 -7.39
C LEU A 164 13.29 -28.02 -8.69
N ALA A 165 12.78 -27.10 -9.50
CA ALA A 165 13.48 -26.62 -10.70
C ALA A 165 14.38 -25.44 -10.34
N ILE A 166 15.62 -25.48 -10.81
CA ILE A 166 16.61 -24.43 -10.60
C ILE A 166 17.29 -24.16 -11.94
N SER A 167 17.28 -22.91 -12.40
CA SER A 167 18.08 -22.50 -13.56
C SER A 167 19.47 -22.05 -13.15
N ASP A 168 20.43 -22.23 -14.06
CA ASP A 168 21.72 -21.59 -13.96
C ASP A 168 21.62 -20.13 -14.44
N ARG A 169 22.20 -19.20 -13.68
CA ARG A 169 22.20 -17.76 -13.99
C ARG A 169 22.98 -17.43 -15.25
N ASN A 170 24.00 -18.22 -15.57
CA ASN A 170 24.95 -17.93 -16.65
C ASN A 170 24.78 -18.85 -17.86
N SER A 171 23.88 -19.84 -17.79
CA SER A 171 23.62 -20.76 -18.89
C SER A 171 22.12 -20.97 -19.11
N SER A 172 21.78 -21.63 -20.20
CA SER A 172 20.42 -21.98 -20.61
C SER A 172 19.88 -23.26 -19.94
N PHE A 173 20.65 -23.84 -19.01
CA PHE A 173 20.28 -25.08 -18.34
C PHE A 173 19.27 -24.87 -17.23
N VAL A 174 18.34 -25.82 -17.14
CA VAL A 174 17.45 -26.03 -16.00
C VAL A 174 17.73 -27.42 -15.44
N HIS A 175 17.81 -27.48 -14.11
CA HIS A 175 18.11 -28.67 -13.34
C HIS A 175 16.94 -28.96 -12.40
N ILE A 176 16.51 -30.22 -12.33
CA ILE A 176 15.44 -30.67 -11.43
C ILE A 176 16.07 -31.44 -10.28
N TYR A 177 15.84 -31.00 -9.05
CA TYR A 177 16.33 -31.62 -7.82
C TYR A 177 15.19 -32.25 -7.03
N ASP A 178 15.49 -33.28 -6.25
CA ASP A 178 14.58 -33.77 -5.22
C ASP A 178 14.94 -33.09 -3.89
N ALA A 179 14.08 -32.19 -3.44
CA ALA A 179 14.28 -31.41 -2.24
C ALA A 179 14.35 -32.27 -0.95
N ARG A 180 13.83 -33.50 -0.98
CA ARG A 180 13.82 -34.42 0.18
C ARG A 180 14.98 -35.42 0.16
N ALA A 181 15.63 -35.63 -0.98
CA ALA A 181 16.70 -36.62 -1.10
C ALA A 181 18.00 -36.22 -0.40
N GLY A 182 18.21 -34.92 -0.15
CA GLY A 182 19.45 -34.42 0.46
C GLY A 182 20.69 -34.58 -0.44
N THR A 183 20.49 -34.81 -1.74
CA THR A 183 21.56 -34.96 -2.73
C THR A 183 21.83 -33.64 -3.45
N ASN A 184 23.10 -33.33 -3.70
CA ASN A 184 23.49 -32.19 -4.54
C ASN A 184 23.45 -32.50 -6.05
N GLU A 185 23.05 -33.73 -6.42
CA GLU A 185 22.92 -34.14 -7.81
C GLU A 185 21.48 -33.93 -8.32
N PRO A 186 21.31 -33.36 -9.53
CA PRO A 186 19.99 -33.22 -10.13
C PRO A 186 19.48 -34.56 -10.67
N ILE A 187 18.15 -34.76 -10.59
CA ILE A 187 17.43 -35.88 -11.20
C ILE A 187 17.59 -35.84 -12.72
N ILE A 188 17.42 -34.65 -13.31
CA ILE A 188 17.52 -34.41 -14.74
C ILE A 188 17.98 -32.98 -14.98
N SER A 189 18.77 -32.79 -16.04
CA SER A 189 19.29 -31.48 -16.45
C SER A 189 19.15 -31.35 -17.97
N ARG A 190 18.69 -30.19 -18.44
CA ARG A 190 18.54 -29.94 -19.88
C ARG A 190 18.62 -28.46 -20.21
N GLU A 191 19.09 -28.17 -21.42
CA GLU A 191 18.97 -26.86 -22.03
C GLU A 191 17.52 -26.62 -22.50
N ILE A 192 16.88 -25.58 -21.94
CA ILE A 192 15.49 -25.22 -22.28
C ILE A 192 15.44 -24.00 -23.21
N HIS A 193 16.31 -23.02 -22.98
CA HIS A 193 16.34 -21.75 -23.71
C HIS A 193 17.62 -21.63 -24.55
N MET A 194 17.72 -20.57 -25.35
CA MET A 194 18.97 -20.21 -26.05
C MET A 194 19.81 -19.19 -25.27
N GLY A 195 19.33 -18.76 -24.09
CA GLY A 195 20.00 -17.84 -23.20
C GLY A 195 19.61 -18.10 -21.74
N PRO A 196 20.20 -17.38 -20.78
CA PRO A 196 19.93 -17.62 -19.38
C PRO A 196 18.46 -17.42 -18.99
N VAL A 197 17.94 -18.35 -18.19
CA VAL A 197 16.56 -18.32 -17.72
C VAL A 197 16.41 -17.34 -16.57
N LYS A 198 15.57 -16.33 -16.77
CA LYS A 198 15.35 -15.24 -15.81
C LYS A 198 14.22 -15.54 -14.83
N VAL A 199 13.14 -16.19 -15.29
CA VAL A 199 11.99 -16.51 -14.46
C VAL A 199 11.32 -17.80 -14.92
N MET A 200 10.78 -18.56 -13.97
CA MET A 200 9.98 -19.75 -14.22
C MET A 200 8.77 -19.77 -13.28
N LYS A 201 7.67 -20.38 -13.73
CA LYS A 201 6.46 -20.57 -12.93
C LYS A 201 5.76 -21.87 -13.31
N TYR A 202 5.41 -22.65 -12.30
CA TYR A 202 4.72 -23.93 -12.49
C TYR A 202 3.21 -23.74 -12.57
N ASN A 203 2.58 -24.44 -13.50
CA ASN A 203 1.13 -24.56 -13.57
C ASN A 203 0.70 -25.97 -13.14
N PRO A 204 0.18 -26.13 -11.92
CA PRO A 204 -0.24 -27.44 -11.42
C PRO A 204 -1.49 -27.99 -12.11
N ALA A 205 -2.25 -27.19 -12.85
CA ALA A 205 -3.46 -27.68 -13.54
C ALA A 205 -3.16 -28.50 -14.80
N PHE A 206 -1.95 -28.36 -15.35
CA PHE A 206 -1.53 -28.95 -16.62
C PHE A 206 -0.12 -29.55 -16.53
N ASP A 207 0.39 -29.83 -15.32
CA ASP A 207 1.77 -30.27 -15.02
C ASP A 207 2.84 -29.66 -15.94
N THR A 208 2.83 -28.32 -16.08
CA THR A 208 3.65 -27.63 -17.08
C THR A 208 4.28 -26.38 -16.49
N VAL A 209 5.55 -26.15 -16.80
CA VAL A 209 6.27 -24.93 -16.41
C VAL A 209 6.35 -23.97 -17.59
N ILE A 210 6.06 -22.70 -17.31
CA ILE A 210 6.37 -21.59 -18.21
C ILE A 210 7.65 -20.95 -17.71
N SER A 211 8.58 -20.70 -18.62
CA SER A 211 9.83 -20.00 -18.31
C SER A 211 10.16 -18.96 -19.37
N ALA A 212 10.91 -17.93 -18.98
CA ALA A 212 11.37 -16.89 -19.89
C ALA A 212 12.86 -16.60 -19.71
N ASP A 213 13.56 -16.40 -20.83
CA ASP A 213 14.96 -16.01 -20.86
C ASP A 213 15.16 -14.48 -20.73
N VAL A 214 16.43 -14.06 -20.64
CA VAL A 214 16.82 -12.65 -20.61
C VAL A 214 16.41 -11.85 -21.86
N LYS A 215 16.15 -12.52 -23.00
CA LYS A 215 15.70 -11.89 -24.25
C LYS A 215 14.18 -11.78 -24.34
N GLY A 216 13.44 -12.34 -23.37
CA GLY A 216 11.99 -12.36 -23.35
C GLY A 216 11.35 -13.47 -24.18
N ILE A 217 12.12 -14.50 -24.58
CA ILE A 217 11.59 -15.70 -25.22
C ILE A 217 10.92 -16.56 -24.15
N ILE A 218 9.69 -17.00 -24.44
CA ILE A 218 8.91 -17.84 -23.54
C ILE A 218 8.93 -19.28 -24.03
N GLU A 219 9.16 -20.22 -23.12
CA GLU A 219 9.16 -21.67 -23.34
C GLU A 219 8.19 -22.38 -22.39
N TYR A 220 7.61 -23.48 -22.88
CA TYR A 220 6.76 -24.40 -22.12
C TYR A 220 7.47 -25.73 -22.04
N TRP A 221 7.50 -26.34 -20.84
CA TRP A 221 8.12 -27.64 -20.66
C TRP A 221 7.49 -28.43 -19.50
N SER A 222 7.48 -29.75 -19.62
CA SER A 222 7.03 -30.66 -18.55
C SER A 222 8.14 -30.85 -17.50
N PRO A 223 7.84 -30.80 -16.19
CA PRO A 223 8.81 -31.04 -15.12
C PRO A 223 9.51 -32.39 -15.19
N SER A 224 8.82 -33.41 -15.70
CA SER A 224 9.31 -34.79 -15.68
C SER A 224 10.28 -35.08 -16.82
N THR A 225 10.10 -34.43 -17.98
CA THR A 225 10.89 -34.70 -19.19
C THR A 225 11.76 -33.54 -19.64
N LEU A 226 11.51 -32.32 -19.13
CA LEU A 226 12.11 -31.06 -19.61
C LEU A 226 11.88 -30.84 -21.12
N GLN A 227 10.77 -31.36 -21.65
CA GLN A 227 10.39 -31.24 -23.06
C GLN A 227 9.05 -30.50 -23.20
N PHE A 228 8.80 -29.99 -24.41
CA PHE A 228 7.55 -29.32 -24.75
C PHE A 228 6.34 -30.25 -24.50
N PRO A 229 5.31 -29.81 -23.76
CA PRO A 229 4.21 -30.67 -23.34
C PRO A 229 3.08 -30.68 -24.38
N GLU A 230 3.25 -31.47 -25.44
CA GLU A 230 2.32 -31.49 -26.59
C GLU A 230 0.86 -31.78 -26.23
N ASP A 231 0.62 -32.61 -25.20
CA ASP A 231 -0.73 -33.03 -24.80
C ASP A 231 -1.47 -31.97 -23.95
N GLU A 232 -0.71 -31.09 -23.29
CA GLU A 232 -1.25 -30.13 -22.32
C GLU A 232 -1.62 -28.78 -22.96
N VAL A 233 -1.01 -28.45 -24.10
CA VAL A 233 -1.23 -27.20 -24.84
C VAL A 233 -1.90 -27.43 -26.20
N ASN A 234 -2.63 -26.43 -26.67
CA ASN A 234 -3.41 -26.46 -27.92
C ASN A 234 -2.67 -25.80 -29.09
N PHE A 235 -1.33 -25.77 -29.06
CA PHE A 235 -0.50 -25.24 -30.15
C PHE A 235 0.75 -26.08 -30.32
N LYS A 236 1.22 -26.20 -31.56
CA LYS A 236 2.48 -26.91 -31.88
C LYS A 236 3.57 -25.95 -32.34
N LEU A 237 3.18 -24.90 -33.05
CA LEU A 237 4.10 -23.87 -33.53
C LEU A 237 3.88 -22.58 -32.73
N LYS A 238 4.98 -21.94 -32.32
CA LYS A 238 4.91 -20.66 -31.61
C LYS A 238 4.34 -19.53 -32.45
N SER A 239 4.35 -19.66 -33.79
CA SER A 239 3.71 -18.72 -34.72
C SER A 239 2.19 -18.60 -34.51
N ASP A 240 1.56 -19.64 -33.96
CA ASP A 240 0.12 -19.70 -33.71
C ASP A 240 -0.28 -19.00 -32.40
N THR A 241 0.73 -18.52 -31.66
CA THR A 241 0.62 -17.91 -30.34
C THR A 241 1.00 -16.43 -30.38
N ASN A 242 0.87 -15.74 -29.24
CA ASN A 242 1.40 -14.38 -29.05
C ASN A 242 2.61 -14.36 -28.11
N LEU A 243 3.29 -15.49 -27.91
CA LEU A 243 4.42 -15.59 -26.97
C LEU A 243 5.63 -14.73 -27.37
N PHE A 244 5.77 -14.39 -28.65
CA PHE A 244 6.81 -13.46 -29.14
C PHE A 244 6.51 -11.98 -28.91
N GLU A 245 5.36 -11.63 -28.33
CA GLU A 245 4.98 -10.23 -28.09
C GLU A 245 6.02 -9.47 -27.25
N ILE A 246 6.62 -10.14 -26.26
CA ILE A 246 7.66 -9.58 -25.40
C ILE A 246 8.89 -9.19 -26.22
N VAL A 247 9.36 -10.10 -27.07
CA VAL A 247 10.50 -9.87 -27.97
C VAL A 247 10.20 -8.77 -28.98
N LYS A 248 8.99 -8.71 -29.52
CA LYS A 248 8.55 -7.63 -30.44
C LYS A 248 8.60 -6.26 -29.78
N CYS A 249 8.25 -6.17 -28.50
CA CYS A 249 8.36 -4.96 -27.71
C CYS A 249 9.80 -4.66 -27.24
N LYS A 250 10.79 -5.48 -27.60
CA LYS A 250 12.21 -5.34 -27.19
C LYS A 250 12.39 -5.22 -25.67
N THR A 251 11.59 -5.96 -24.92
CA THR A 251 11.63 -5.97 -23.44
C THR A 251 11.93 -7.37 -22.92
N SER A 252 12.12 -7.50 -21.62
CA SER A 252 12.32 -8.79 -20.94
C SER A 252 11.16 -9.09 -19.99
N VAL A 253 11.11 -10.32 -19.46
CA VAL A 253 10.11 -10.70 -18.46
C VAL A 253 10.64 -10.41 -17.06
N SER A 254 9.83 -9.79 -16.21
CA SER A 254 10.14 -9.50 -14.80
C SER A 254 9.53 -10.53 -13.85
N ALA A 255 8.25 -10.88 -14.04
CA ALA A 255 7.59 -11.92 -13.27
C ALA A 255 6.55 -12.64 -14.13
N ILE A 256 6.32 -13.91 -13.80
CA ILE A 256 5.25 -14.75 -14.35
C ILE A 256 4.40 -15.20 -13.16
N GLU A 257 3.08 -15.09 -13.27
CA GLU A 257 2.14 -15.68 -12.32
C GLU A 257 1.06 -16.44 -13.09
N VAL A 258 0.68 -17.61 -12.58
CA VAL A 258 -0.36 -18.46 -13.16
C VAL A 258 -1.64 -18.25 -12.35
N SER A 259 -2.79 -18.19 -13.03
CA SER A 259 -4.07 -18.07 -12.35
C SER A 259 -4.39 -19.35 -11.55
N PRO A 260 -5.08 -19.26 -10.41
CA PRO A 260 -5.42 -20.44 -9.60
C PRO A 260 -6.19 -21.55 -10.34
N ASP A 261 -6.96 -21.21 -11.38
CA ASP A 261 -7.63 -22.18 -12.26
C ASP A 261 -6.72 -22.78 -13.35
N GLY A 262 -5.47 -22.33 -13.43
CA GLY A 262 -4.45 -22.72 -14.40
C GLY A 262 -4.69 -22.25 -15.84
N LYS A 263 -5.85 -21.64 -16.14
CA LYS A 263 -6.25 -21.35 -17.53
C LYS A 263 -5.54 -20.14 -18.12
N GLN A 264 -4.95 -19.30 -17.27
CA GLN A 264 -4.33 -18.05 -17.66
C GLN A 264 -3.00 -17.86 -16.94
N PHE A 265 -2.18 -16.99 -17.50
CA PHE A 265 -1.00 -16.49 -16.81
C PHE A 265 -0.78 -15.03 -17.17
N SER A 266 -0.15 -14.31 -16.26
CA SER A 266 0.24 -12.92 -16.45
C SER A 266 1.74 -12.79 -16.50
N ILE A 267 2.21 -11.90 -17.37
CA ILE A 267 3.59 -11.44 -17.46
C ILE A 267 3.62 -9.97 -17.07
N THR A 268 4.48 -9.63 -16.11
CA THR A 268 4.94 -8.26 -15.89
C THR A 268 6.31 -8.06 -16.53
N SER A 269 6.53 -6.88 -17.09
CA SER A 269 7.76 -6.56 -17.81
C SER A 269 8.22 -5.12 -17.50
N PRO A 270 9.52 -4.79 -17.68
CA PRO A 270 10.06 -3.46 -17.38
C PRO A 270 9.44 -2.33 -18.20
N ASP A 271 8.78 -2.65 -19.32
CA ASP A 271 8.03 -1.70 -20.14
C ASP A 271 6.72 -1.22 -19.48
N ARG A 272 6.50 -1.53 -18.20
CA ARG A 272 5.33 -1.14 -17.40
C ARG A 272 4.01 -1.68 -17.96
N ARG A 273 4.07 -2.79 -18.70
CA ARG A 273 2.88 -3.46 -19.23
C ARG A 273 2.66 -4.78 -18.53
N ILE A 274 1.38 -5.05 -18.23
CA ILE A 274 0.94 -6.34 -17.72
C ILE A 274 0.20 -7.05 -18.85
N ARG A 275 0.71 -8.21 -19.27
CA ARG A 275 0.15 -9.00 -20.36
C ARG A 275 -0.47 -10.27 -19.80
N VAL A 276 -1.74 -10.50 -20.09
CA VAL A 276 -2.47 -11.70 -19.67
C VAL A 276 -2.68 -12.58 -20.89
N PHE A 277 -2.32 -13.85 -20.77
CA PHE A 277 -2.41 -14.84 -21.83
C PHE A 277 -3.34 -15.98 -21.43
N TRP A 278 -3.93 -16.63 -22.42
CA TRP A 278 -4.54 -17.95 -22.25
C TRP A 278 -3.44 -19.00 -22.24
N PHE A 279 -3.38 -19.82 -21.20
CA PHE A 279 -2.32 -20.81 -21.00
C PHE A 279 -2.25 -21.81 -22.16
N ARG A 280 -3.33 -22.58 -22.38
CA ARG A 280 -3.32 -23.65 -23.38
C ARG A 280 -3.13 -23.16 -24.82
N THR A 281 -3.55 -21.94 -25.17
CA THR A 281 -3.42 -21.45 -26.55
C THR A 281 -2.20 -20.55 -26.76
N GLY A 282 -1.54 -20.09 -25.70
CA GLY A 282 -0.47 -19.09 -25.77
C GLY A 282 -0.91 -17.75 -26.36
N LYS A 283 -2.22 -17.52 -26.55
CA LYS A 283 -2.75 -16.30 -27.16
C LYS A 283 -2.91 -15.20 -26.13
N LEU A 284 -2.62 -13.97 -26.56
CA LEU A 284 -2.74 -12.79 -25.72
C LEU A 284 -4.23 -12.49 -25.49
N ARG A 285 -4.63 -12.49 -24.22
CA ARG A 285 -5.99 -12.15 -23.79
C ARG A 285 -6.13 -10.64 -23.62
N ARG A 286 -5.18 -10.01 -22.90
CA ARG A 286 -5.22 -8.58 -22.54
C ARG A 286 -3.83 -7.99 -22.34
N VAL A 287 -3.75 -6.68 -22.53
CA VAL A 287 -2.61 -5.84 -22.15
C VAL A 287 -3.13 -4.68 -21.31
N TYR A 288 -2.54 -4.48 -20.13
CA TYR A 288 -2.74 -3.29 -19.31
C TYR A 288 -1.46 -2.45 -19.42
N ASP A 289 -1.61 -1.23 -19.94
CA ASP A 289 -0.51 -0.29 -20.11
C ASP A 289 -0.47 0.68 -18.93
N GLU A 290 0.61 0.60 -18.14
CA GLU A 290 0.88 1.47 -17.00
C GLU A 290 2.13 2.34 -17.27
N SER A 291 2.39 2.63 -18.55
CA SER A 291 3.43 3.56 -18.95
C SER A 291 3.20 4.96 -18.37
N LEU A 292 4.29 5.73 -18.29
CA LEU A 292 4.24 7.10 -17.78
C LEU A 292 3.38 8.02 -18.65
N GLU A 293 3.31 7.75 -19.95
CA GLU A 293 2.44 8.47 -20.89
C GLU A 293 0.96 8.27 -20.52
N VAL A 294 0.55 7.00 -20.33
CA VAL A 294 -0.81 6.67 -19.90
C VAL A 294 -1.11 7.27 -18.52
N ALA A 295 -0.16 7.27 -17.58
CA ALA A 295 -0.34 7.89 -16.27
C ALA A 295 -0.58 9.41 -16.38
N GLN A 296 0.13 10.10 -17.29
CA GLN A 296 -0.08 11.53 -17.56
C GLN A 296 -1.44 11.81 -18.20
N ASP A 297 -1.86 10.97 -19.16
CA ASP A 297 -3.16 11.09 -19.81
C ASP A 297 -4.31 10.86 -18.82
N LEU A 298 -4.18 9.83 -17.96
CA LEU A 298 -5.14 9.57 -16.89
C LEU A 298 -5.22 10.72 -15.88
N GLN A 299 -4.10 11.37 -15.56
CA GLN A 299 -4.07 12.55 -14.69
C GLN A 299 -4.81 13.75 -15.30
N ARG A 300 -4.76 13.91 -16.62
CA ARG A 300 -5.49 14.96 -17.37
C ARG A 300 -6.96 14.61 -17.60
N SER A 301 -7.32 13.34 -17.50
CA SER A 301 -8.70 12.87 -17.70
C SER A 301 -9.65 13.36 -16.61
N ASP A 302 -10.94 13.36 -16.91
CA ASP A 302 -12.02 13.72 -15.97
C ASP A 302 -12.40 12.60 -14.99
N ALA A 303 -11.62 11.50 -14.93
CA ALA A 303 -11.89 10.40 -14.03
C ALA A 303 -11.23 10.64 -12.65
N PRO A 304 -12.00 10.97 -11.58
CA PRO A 304 -11.43 11.32 -10.27
C PRO A 304 -10.67 10.15 -9.63
N LEU A 305 -11.02 8.91 -10.01
CA LEU A 305 -10.37 7.70 -9.55
C LEU A 305 -8.85 7.71 -9.83
N TYR A 306 -8.41 8.28 -10.94
CA TYR A 306 -7.00 8.29 -11.34
C TYR A 306 -6.26 9.58 -11.02
N ARG A 307 -6.99 10.64 -10.65
CA ARG A 307 -6.40 11.95 -10.37
C ARG A 307 -5.74 11.97 -8.99
N LEU A 308 -4.52 12.49 -8.94
CA LEU A 308 -3.78 12.84 -7.71
C LEU A 308 -3.60 14.35 -7.61
N GLU A 309 -3.24 14.86 -6.44
CA GLU A 309 -2.78 16.24 -6.31
C GLU A 309 -1.50 16.45 -7.13
N ALA A 310 -1.31 17.67 -7.68
CA ALA A 310 -0.20 17.94 -8.59
C ALA A 310 1.17 17.72 -7.94
N ILE A 311 1.31 18.07 -6.66
CA ILE A 311 2.54 17.87 -5.87
C ILE A 311 2.83 16.38 -5.69
N ASP A 312 1.83 15.61 -5.28
CA ASP A 312 1.96 14.17 -5.08
C ASP A 312 2.26 13.43 -6.38
N PHE A 313 1.55 13.78 -7.46
CA PHE A 313 1.81 13.22 -8.78
C PHE A 313 3.24 13.50 -9.23
N GLY A 314 3.71 14.74 -9.07
CA GLY A 314 5.09 15.13 -9.38
C GLY A 314 6.13 14.32 -8.60
N ARG A 315 5.90 14.12 -7.29
CA ARG A 315 6.76 13.29 -6.43
C ARG A 315 6.81 11.84 -6.91
N ARG A 316 5.65 11.23 -7.17
CA ARG A 316 5.59 9.81 -7.62
C ARG A 316 6.20 9.61 -9.00
N MET A 317 6.05 10.58 -9.90
CA MET A 317 6.72 10.59 -11.21
C MET A 317 8.26 10.64 -11.07
N ALA A 318 8.77 11.39 -10.09
CA ALA A 318 10.21 11.43 -9.80
C ALA A 318 10.71 10.06 -9.29
N VAL A 319 9.98 9.45 -8.36
CA VAL A 319 10.29 8.11 -7.84
C VAL A 319 10.26 7.05 -8.96
N GLU A 320 9.30 7.13 -9.88
CA GLU A 320 9.25 6.21 -11.05
C GLU A 320 10.45 6.35 -11.99
N LYS A 321 10.97 7.57 -12.18
CA LYS A 321 12.18 7.80 -12.97
C LYS A 321 13.44 7.32 -12.25
N GLU A 322 13.46 7.38 -10.92
CA GLU A 322 14.55 6.84 -10.11
C GLU A 322 14.53 5.31 -10.11
N PHE A 323 13.34 4.71 -9.96
CA PHE A 323 13.14 3.27 -10.05
C PHE A 323 13.66 2.71 -11.37
N GLU A 324 13.33 3.36 -12.50
CA GLU A 324 13.77 2.94 -13.84
C GLU A 324 15.30 2.97 -14.02
N LYS A 325 16.00 3.88 -13.34
CA LYS A 325 17.46 3.98 -13.38
C LYS A 325 18.16 2.98 -12.45
N THR A 326 17.42 2.37 -11.52
CA THR A 326 17.99 1.50 -10.50
C THR A 326 17.94 0.05 -10.99
N GLU A 327 19.02 -0.42 -11.64
CA GLU A 327 19.07 -1.77 -12.22
C GLU A 327 18.87 -2.90 -11.20
N THR A 328 19.29 -2.68 -9.95
CA THR A 328 19.15 -3.65 -8.85
C THR A 328 17.76 -3.63 -8.20
N ALA A 329 16.85 -2.77 -8.66
CA ALA A 329 15.52 -2.65 -8.07
C ALA A 329 14.67 -3.88 -8.35
N THR A 330 14.03 -4.37 -7.30
CA THR A 330 13.04 -5.44 -7.40
C THR A 330 11.91 -5.03 -8.35
N GLN A 331 11.61 -5.89 -9.32
CA GLN A 331 10.54 -5.64 -10.27
C GLN A 331 9.16 -6.05 -9.71
N PRO A 332 8.08 -5.33 -10.06
CA PRO A 332 6.73 -5.65 -9.59
C PRO A 332 6.19 -6.94 -10.22
N ASN A 333 5.30 -7.62 -9.50
CA ASN A 333 4.53 -8.76 -10.00
C ASN A 333 3.04 -8.40 -10.12
N ALA A 334 2.28 -9.30 -10.76
CA ALA A 334 0.83 -9.21 -10.87
C ALA A 334 0.23 -10.53 -10.44
N VAL A 335 -0.61 -10.52 -9.40
CA VAL A 335 -1.20 -11.74 -8.82
C VAL A 335 -2.67 -11.84 -9.17
N PHE A 336 -3.15 -13.06 -9.39
CA PHE A 336 -4.58 -13.33 -9.55
C PHE A 336 -5.24 -13.55 -8.20
N ASP A 337 -6.52 -13.23 -8.11
CA ASP A 337 -7.35 -13.68 -7.00
C ASP A 337 -7.70 -15.17 -7.15
N GLU A 338 -8.17 -15.80 -6.08
CA GLU A 338 -8.58 -17.20 -6.04
C GLU A 338 -9.66 -17.56 -7.08
N SER A 339 -10.54 -16.62 -7.44
CA SER A 339 -11.55 -16.85 -8.47
C SER A 339 -11.02 -16.72 -9.90
N SER A 340 -9.77 -16.27 -10.09
CA SER A 340 -9.15 -15.99 -11.39
C SER A 340 -9.89 -14.93 -12.24
N ASN A 341 -10.75 -14.11 -11.60
CA ASN A 341 -11.52 -13.06 -12.26
C ASN A 341 -10.89 -11.68 -12.10
N PHE A 342 -10.03 -11.50 -11.10
CA PHE A 342 -9.33 -10.26 -10.82
C PHE A 342 -7.83 -10.47 -10.96
N ILE A 343 -7.17 -9.43 -11.44
CA ILE A 343 -5.71 -9.30 -11.42
C ILE A 343 -5.37 -8.08 -10.58
N ILE A 344 -4.36 -8.24 -9.73
CA ILE A 344 -3.95 -7.24 -8.77
C ILE A 344 -2.48 -6.95 -9.03
N TYR A 345 -2.09 -5.68 -9.10
CA TYR A 345 -0.70 -5.28 -9.36
C TYR A 345 -0.42 -3.85 -8.89
N ALA A 346 0.83 -3.59 -8.50
CA ALA A 346 1.26 -2.28 -8.01
C ALA A 346 1.64 -1.32 -9.15
N THR A 347 1.15 -0.08 -9.08
CA THR A 347 1.34 1.00 -10.07
C THR A 347 1.82 2.29 -9.40
N LEU A 348 2.10 3.32 -10.20
CA LEU A 348 2.37 4.67 -9.71
C LEU A 348 1.24 5.20 -8.80
N LEU A 349 -0.02 4.89 -9.10
CA LEU A 349 -1.16 5.38 -8.31
C LEU A 349 -1.36 4.62 -6.98
N GLY A 350 -0.81 3.41 -6.85
CA GLY A 350 -1.13 2.47 -5.78
C GLY A 350 -1.34 1.06 -6.35
N ILE A 351 -2.01 0.19 -5.60
CA ILE A 351 -2.24 -1.21 -5.98
C ILE A 351 -3.61 -1.32 -6.65
N LYS A 352 -3.64 -1.54 -7.97
CA LYS A 352 -4.88 -1.67 -8.73
C LYS A 352 -5.44 -3.08 -8.61
N ILE A 353 -6.74 -3.18 -8.41
CA ILE A 353 -7.52 -4.40 -8.53
C ILE A 353 -8.36 -4.28 -9.80
N VAL A 354 -8.08 -5.10 -10.81
CA VAL A 354 -8.70 -5.01 -12.13
C VAL A 354 -9.55 -6.23 -12.40
N ASN A 355 -10.81 -5.99 -12.77
CA ASN A 355 -11.74 -7.04 -13.17
C ASN A 355 -11.42 -7.50 -14.62
N LEU A 356 -10.94 -8.73 -14.76
CA LEU A 356 -10.60 -9.36 -16.05
C LEU A 356 -11.82 -9.70 -16.91
N HIS A 357 -13.03 -9.67 -16.37
CA HIS A 357 -14.25 -9.82 -17.16
C HIS A 357 -14.67 -8.48 -17.76
N THR A 358 -14.90 -7.47 -16.91
CA THR A 358 -15.44 -6.16 -17.31
C THR A 358 -14.38 -5.22 -17.89
N ASN A 359 -13.09 -5.47 -17.64
CA ASN A 359 -11.97 -4.59 -18.01
C ASN A 359 -12.01 -3.23 -17.32
N LYS A 360 -12.47 -3.21 -16.07
CA LYS A 360 -12.53 -2.00 -15.25
C LYS A 360 -11.68 -2.18 -14.00
N VAL A 361 -11.07 -1.09 -13.56
CA VAL A 361 -10.43 -1.01 -12.24
C VAL A 361 -11.55 -1.00 -11.21
N ALA A 362 -11.59 -2.03 -10.35
CA ALA A 362 -12.58 -2.15 -9.30
C ALA A 362 -12.20 -1.30 -8.09
N ARG A 363 -10.92 -1.30 -7.69
CA ARG A 363 -10.37 -0.54 -6.54
C ARG A 363 -8.90 -0.18 -6.77
N ILE A 364 -8.43 0.85 -6.07
CA ILE A 364 -7.02 1.21 -5.97
C ILE A 364 -6.66 1.34 -4.49
N LEU A 365 -5.87 0.41 -3.96
CA LEU A 365 -5.40 0.44 -2.57
C LEU A 365 -4.14 1.30 -2.47
N GLY A 366 -3.93 1.94 -1.31
CA GLY A 366 -2.73 2.74 -1.07
C GLY A 366 -2.65 4.01 -1.91
N LYS A 367 -3.76 4.46 -2.52
CA LYS A 367 -3.77 5.69 -3.33
C LYS A 367 -3.40 6.91 -2.48
N VAL A 368 -3.77 6.91 -1.21
CA VAL A 368 -3.48 7.99 -0.26
C VAL A 368 -2.06 7.95 0.32
N GLU A 369 -1.30 6.87 0.07
CA GLU A 369 0.06 6.73 0.58
C GLU A 369 1.06 7.44 -0.33
N ASN A 370 1.51 8.62 0.08
CA ASN A 370 2.27 9.54 -0.78
C ASN A 370 3.77 9.25 -0.88
N ASN A 371 4.32 8.46 0.04
CA ASN A 371 5.76 8.26 0.16
C ASN A 371 6.24 6.88 -0.34
N ASP A 372 5.32 5.97 -0.63
CA ASP A 372 5.64 4.56 -0.84
C ASP A 372 5.25 4.10 -2.25
N ARG A 373 6.26 3.65 -3.00
CA ARG A 373 6.05 2.96 -4.28
C ARG A 373 6.05 1.46 -4.04
N PHE A 374 4.87 0.88 -3.86
CA PHE A 374 4.71 -0.57 -3.69
C PHE A 374 5.22 -1.34 -4.91
N LEU A 375 5.78 -2.53 -4.74
CA LEU A 375 6.37 -3.33 -5.82
C LEU A 375 5.77 -4.74 -5.84
N ARG A 376 6.42 -5.71 -5.18
CA ARG A 376 5.92 -7.08 -5.13
C ARG A 376 4.79 -7.19 -4.12
N ILE A 377 3.80 -8.00 -4.46
CA ILE A 377 2.59 -8.24 -3.68
C ILE A 377 2.35 -9.75 -3.51
N ALA A 378 1.78 -10.12 -2.38
CA ALA A 378 1.31 -11.46 -2.07
C ALA A 378 -0.09 -11.37 -1.45
N LEU A 379 -1.04 -12.16 -1.96
CA LEU A 379 -2.45 -12.08 -1.59
C LEU A 379 -2.89 -13.29 -0.77
N TYR A 380 -3.40 -13.04 0.43
CA TYR A 380 -4.06 -14.00 1.28
C TYR A 380 -5.58 -13.79 1.24
N GLN A 381 -6.36 -14.84 0.95
CA GLN A 381 -7.83 -14.76 0.88
C GLN A 381 -8.56 -15.69 1.86
N GLY A 382 -7.85 -16.21 2.88
CA GLY A 382 -8.40 -17.10 3.90
C GLY A 382 -7.97 -18.56 3.74
N ASP A 383 -8.49 -19.40 4.63
CA ASP A 383 -8.15 -20.82 4.71
C ASP A 383 -8.66 -21.60 3.48
N ARG A 384 -7.71 -22.17 2.73
CA ARG A 384 -7.94 -22.98 1.53
C ARG A 384 -8.40 -24.40 1.83
N SER A 385 -8.30 -24.87 3.07
CA SER A 385 -8.66 -26.23 3.48
C SER A 385 -10.18 -26.45 3.53
N ASN A 386 -10.94 -25.38 3.83
CA ASN A 386 -12.39 -25.41 3.93
C ASN A 386 -13.09 -25.23 2.57
N LYS A 387 -12.56 -25.89 1.52
CA LYS A 387 -13.16 -25.97 0.17
C LYS A 387 -14.42 -26.86 0.12
N LYS A 388 -15.29 -26.79 1.12
CA LYS A 388 -16.72 -26.89 0.82
C LYS A 388 -17.09 -25.53 0.28
N VAL A 389 -17.26 -25.48 -1.04
CA VAL A 389 -17.98 -24.42 -1.78
C VAL A 389 -18.81 -23.61 -0.79
N ARG A 390 -18.50 -22.33 -0.63
CA ARG A 390 -19.38 -21.36 0.02
C ARG A 390 -20.67 -21.38 -0.79
N LYS A 391 -21.54 -22.36 -0.51
CA LYS A 391 -22.89 -22.43 -1.06
C LYS A 391 -23.50 -21.14 -0.56
N ILE A 392 -23.79 -20.26 -1.51
CA ILE A 392 -24.63 -19.09 -1.30
C ILE A 392 -25.77 -19.54 -0.37
N PRO A 393 -26.00 -18.89 0.78
CA PRO A 393 -27.07 -19.31 1.66
C PRO A 393 -28.38 -19.14 0.89
N THR A 394 -28.92 -20.25 0.38
CA THR A 394 -30.35 -20.34 0.16
C THR A 394 -31.00 -20.05 1.50
N ALA A 395 -31.96 -19.12 1.47
CA ALA A 395 -32.65 -18.60 2.62
C ALA A 395 -32.99 -19.67 3.68
N ALA A 396 -32.80 -19.26 4.93
CA ALA A 396 -33.34 -19.84 6.17
C ALA A 396 -32.98 -21.30 6.49
N ALA A 397 -32.04 -21.47 7.43
CA ALA A 397 -32.21 -22.40 8.55
C ALA A 397 -31.11 -22.15 9.60
N ASN A 398 -31.56 -21.96 10.84
CA ASN A 398 -30.78 -21.80 12.08
C ASN A 398 -29.50 -22.65 12.12
N ALA A 399 -28.35 -21.99 12.19
CA ALA A 399 -27.09 -22.59 12.63
C ALA A 399 -26.42 -21.63 13.60
N ASN A 400 -26.19 -22.10 14.83
CA ASN A 400 -25.40 -21.41 15.84
C ASN A 400 -24.07 -20.94 15.24
N GLU A 401 -23.88 -19.63 15.15
CA GLU A 401 -22.63 -19.00 14.74
C GLU A 401 -21.57 -19.26 15.81
N SER A 402 -20.63 -20.17 15.51
CA SER A 402 -19.36 -20.24 16.22
C SER A 402 -18.62 -18.90 16.03
N LYS A 403 -18.49 -18.15 17.13
CA LYS A 403 -17.78 -16.86 17.25
C LYS A 403 -16.26 -16.98 17.05
N GLU A 404 -15.79 -17.59 15.98
CA GLU A 404 -14.40 -17.41 15.55
C GLU A 404 -14.36 -16.24 14.55
N PRO A 405 -13.54 -15.21 14.79
CA PRO A 405 -13.46 -14.07 13.88
C PRO A 405 -12.94 -14.54 12.52
N LEU A 406 -13.77 -14.38 11.49
CA LEU A 406 -13.43 -14.72 10.10
C LEU A 406 -12.10 -14.06 9.73
N THR A 407 -11.10 -14.85 9.33
CA THR A 407 -9.77 -14.33 8.96
C THR A 407 -9.88 -13.38 7.78
N ASP A 408 -9.50 -12.13 7.97
CA ASP A 408 -9.65 -11.08 6.95
C ASP A 408 -8.69 -11.30 5.76
N PRO A 409 -9.14 -11.19 4.49
CA PRO A 409 -8.25 -11.15 3.35
C PRO A 409 -7.21 -10.05 3.51
N THR A 410 -5.99 -10.36 3.12
CA THR A 410 -4.83 -9.53 3.43
C THR A 410 -3.85 -9.56 2.28
N LEU A 411 -3.46 -8.39 1.81
CA LEU A 411 -2.42 -8.22 0.82
C LEU A 411 -1.17 -7.69 1.50
N LEU A 412 -0.09 -8.43 1.37
CA LEU A 412 1.23 -8.04 1.85
C LEU A 412 2.03 -7.51 0.66
N CYS A 413 2.72 -6.38 0.83
CA CYS A 413 3.58 -5.85 -0.21
C CYS A 413 4.87 -5.25 0.34
N CYS A 414 5.91 -5.22 -0.51
CA CYS A 414 7.12 -4.43 -0.28
C CYS A 414 7.07 -3.14 -1.11
N ALA A 415 7.97 -2.20 -0.82
CA ALA A 415 8.07 -0.94 -1.54
C ALA A 415 9.52 -0.59 -1.91
N PHE A 416 9.68 0.25 -2.93
CA PHE A 416 10.98 0.64 -3.49
C PHE A 416 11.87 1.30 -2.43
N LYS A 417 13.06 0.70 -2.19
CA LYS A 417 14.05 1.13 -1.18
C LYS A 417 13.51 1.21 0.26
N LYS A 418 12.47 0.44 0.58
CA LYS A 418 11.91 0.42 1.94
C LYS A 418 12.33 -0.83 2.69
N HIS A 419 12.75 -0.64 3.94
CA HIS A 419 13.13 -1.67 4.89
C HIS A 419 11.89 -2.24 5.60
N ARG A 420 10.75 -2.28 4.90
CA ARG A 420 9.44 -2.56 5.48
C ARG A 420 8.55 -3.36 4.55
N ILE A 421 7.63 -4.09 5.17
CA ILE A 421 6.46 -4.67 4.52
C ILE A 421 5.20 -3.95 4.98
N TYR A 422 4.23 -3.84 4.09
CA TYR A 422 2.98 -3.13 4.30
C TYR A 422 1.81 -4.10 4.17
N LEU A 423 0.85 -3.99 5.09
CA LEU A 423 -0.29 -4.86 5.19
C LEU A 423 -1.56 -4.11 4.80
N PHE A 424 -2.20 -4.52 3.70
CA PHE A 424 -3.53 -4.03 3.32
C PHE A 424 -4.57 -5.09 3.67
N SER A 425 -5.59 -4.70 4.44
CA SER A 425 -6.71 -5.57 4.80
C SER A 425 -8.02 -4.89 4.43
N ARG A 426 -9.14 -5.29 5.03
CA ARG A 426 -10.38 -4.49 4.94
C ARG A 426 -10.46 -3.37 5.98
N ARG A 427 -9.55 -3.36 6.94
CA ARG A 427 -9.52 -2.40 8.05
C ARG A 427 -8.58 -1.25 7.71
N GLU A 428 -9.06 -0.04 7.92
CA GLU A 428 -8.21 1.14 7.98
C GLU A 428 -7.35 1.07 9.26
N PRO A 429 -6.16 1.71 9.29
CA PRO A 429 -5.34 1.76 10.49
C PRO A 429 -6.11 2.41 11.66
N GLU A 430 -6.06 1.79 12.83
CA GLU A 430 -6.63 2.36 14.05
C GLU A 430 -5.77 3.56 14.49
N GLU A 431 -6.40 4.69 14.83
CA GLU A 431 -5.72 5.81 15.51
C GLU A 431 -5.34 5.32 16.92
N PRO A 432 -4.05 5.18 17.26
CA PRO A 432 -3.68 4.61 18.55
C PRO A 432 -3.99 5.60 19.68
N GLU A 433 -4.56 5.12 20.79
CA GLU A 433 -4.70 5.89 22.04
C GLU A 433 -3.33 6.28 22.65
N ASP A 434 -2.25 5.66 22.19
CA ASP A 434 -0.91 5.76 22.73
C ASP A 434 0.11 6.01 21.59
N ALA A 435 0.78 7.17 21.59
CA ALA A 435 1.69 7.62 20.51
C ALA A 435 2.88 6.67 20.25
N THR A 436 3.11 5.72 21.15
CA THR A 436 4.15 4.67 21.04
C THR A 436 3.73 3.48 20.19
N LYS A 437 2.43 3.32 19.88
CA LYS A 437 1.86 2.20 19.10
C LYS A 437 1.29 2.67 17.76
N GLY A 438 2.11 3.36 16.97
CA GLY A 438 1.74 3.77 15.61
C GLY A 438 1.42 2.59 14.68
N ARG A 439 0.81 2.90 13.52
CA ARG A 439 0.60 1.94 12.41
C ARG A 439 1.90 1.28 11.94
N ASP A 440 3.01 1.96 12.15
CA ASP A 440 4.36 1.52 11.82
C ASP A 440 5.03 0.81 12.99
N VAL A 441 5.21 -0.51 12.85
CA VAL A 441 5.77 -1.36 13.89
C VAL A 441 7.29 -1.42 13.75
N PHE A 442 7.99 -0.80 14.71
CA PHE A 442 9.45 -0.83 14.83
C PHE A 442 9.95 -2.07 15.57
N ASN A 443 9.71 -3.26 15.00
CA ASN A 443 10.19 -4.52 15.54
C ASN A 443 11.70 -4.76 15.32
N GLU A 444 12.37 -3.87 14.59
CA GLU A 444 13.83 -3.82 14.47
C GLU A 444 14.33 -2.41 14.71
N LYS A 445 15.61 -2.29 15.09
CA LYS A 445 16.27 -0.98 15.19
C LYS A 445 16.36 -0.38 13.78
N PRO A 446 15.79 0.81 13.53
CA PRO A 446 15.90 1.45 12.21
C PRO A 446 17.37 1.63 11.81
N PRO A 447 17.69 1.54 10.51
CA PRO A 447 19.01 1.89 10.02
C PRO A 447 19.28 3.40 10.20
N ALA A 448 20.56 3.78 10.25
CA ALA A 448 20.98 5.12 10.70
C ALA A 448 20.49 6.25 9.79
N ASP A 449 20.38 5.97 8.49
CA ASP A 449 19.78 6.82 7.45
C ASP A 449 18.28 7.05 7.67
N GLU A 450 17.52 6.03 8.08
CA GLU A 450 16.09 6.18 8.41
C GLU A 450 15.90 6.88 9.76
N LEU A 451 16.78 6.68 10.74
CA LEU A 451 16.83 7.48 11.98
C LEU A 451 17.10 8.96 11.69
N LEU A 452 18.01 9.25 10.75
CA LEU A 452 18.27 10.61 10.27
C LEU A 452 17.05 11.17 9.53
N ALA A 453 16.40 10.38 8.68
CA ALA A 453 15.18 10.77 7.97
C ALA A 453 13.97 10.99 8.89
N VAL A 454 13.82 10.21 9.97
CA VAL A 454 12.78 10.42 11.00
C VAL A 454 13.11 11.67 11.83
N SER A 455 14.38 11.91 12.15
CA SER A 455 14.88 13.18 12.70
C SER A 455 14.60 14.34 11.75
N GLU A 456 14.80 14.16 10.45
CA GLU A 456 14.57 15.18 9.42
C GLU A 456 13.09 15.39 9.09
N LEU A 457 12.23 14.38 9.20
CA LEU A 457 10.77 14.52 9.08
C LEU A 457 10.18 15.24 10.30
N GLY A 458 10.67 14.91 11.50
CA GLY A 458 10.37 15.67 12.72
C GLY A 458 10.87 17.11 12.64
N LYS A 459 12.07 17.32 12.06
CA LYS A 459 12.62 18.67 11.81
C LYS A 459 11.97 19.39 10.63
N ALA A 460 11.47 18.72 9.60
CA ALA A 460 10.89 19.35 8.41
C ALA A 460 9.45 19.79 8.64
N ALA A 461 8.69 19.05 9.46
CA ALA A 461 7.41 19.52 9.97
C ALA A 461 7.62 20.75 10.88
N ALA A 462 8.63 20.70 11.77
CA ALA A 462 8.95 21.82 12.67
C ALA A 462 9.60 23.03 11.97
N SER A 463 10.44 22.84 10.95
CA SER A 463 11.18 23.92 10.26
C SER A 463 10.34 24.71 9.25
N SER A 464 9.14 24.24 8.92
CA SER A 464 8.20 24.96 8.05
C SER A 464 7.24 25.86 8.84
N LEU A 465 7.14 25.67 10.15
CA LEU A 465 6.26 26.44 11.01
C LEU A 465 6.93 27.75 11.43
N PRO A 466 6.20 28.88 11.43
CA PRO A 466 6.72 30.17 11.88
C PRO A 466 7.18 30.14 13.34
N GLU A 467 8.39 30.61 13.61
CA GLU A 467 8.88 30.78 14.99
C GLU A 467 8.45 32.10 15.63
N ASN A 468 7.91 33.04 14.87
CA ASN A 468 7.55 34.36 15.36
C ASN A 468 6.17 34.77 14.85
N VAL A 469 5.40 35.47 15.67
CA VAL A 469 4.11 36.06 15.33
C VAL A 469 3.96 37.41 16.02
N ILE A 470 3.25 38.34 15.39
CA ILE A 470 2.91 39.65 15.95
C ILE A 470 1.40 39.75 16.05
N LEU A 471 0.87 39.86 17.28
CA LEU A 471 -0.52 40.19 17.53
C LEU A 471 -0.65 41.72 17.51
N ASN A 472 -1.35 42.27 16.52
CA ASN A 472 -1.66 43.68 16.48
C ASN A 472 -2.94 43.91 17.27
N THR A 473 -2.88 44.58 18.42
CA THR A 473 -4.05 44.80 19.30
C THR A 473 -4.47 46.26 19.35
N THR A 474 -5.66 46.53 19.87
CA THR A 474 -6.13 47.92 20.09
C THR A 474 -5.27 48.71 21.09
N MET A 475 -4.40 48.06 21.86
CA MET A 475 -3.50 48.70 22.83
C MET A 475 -2.02 48.67 22.41
N GLY A 476 -1.71 48.14 21.22
CA GLY A 476 -0.35 48.01 20.70
C GLY A 476 0.01 46.60 20.25
N ASP A 477 1.25 46.41 19.85
CA ASP A 477 1.72 45.16 19.25
C ASP A 477 2.38 44.23 20.28
N ILE A 478 2.03 42.95 20.24
CA ILE A 478 2.62 41.90 21.08
C ILE A 478 3.38 40.93 20.17
N HIS A 479 4.71 40.91 20.29
CA HIS A 479 5.55 39.99 19.53
C HIS A 479 5.76 38.72 20.35
N MET A 480 5.47 37.57 19.74
CA MET A 480 5.59 36.27 20.37
C MET A 480 6.57 35.40 19.61
N ARG A 481 7.45 34.71 20.34
CA ARG A 481 8.22 33.58 19.83
C ARG A 481 7.45 32.29 20.11
N LEU A 482 7.36 31.42 19.12
CA LEU A 482 6.68 30.13 19.16
C LEU A 482 7.69 28.99 19.27
N TYR A 483 7.22 27.81 19.68
CA TYR A 483 8.03 26.61 19.91
C TYR A 483 7.62 25.44 19.00
N PRO A 484 7.80 25.55 17.66
CA PRO A 484 7.33 24.54 16.71
C PRO A 484 8.02 23.18 16.84
N GLU A 485 9.23 23.12 17.42
CA GLU A 485 9.94 21.86 17.65
C GLU A 485 9.34 21.08 18.83
N GLU A 486 8.98 21.77 19.90
CA GLU A 486 8.45 21.15 21.12
C GLU A 486 6.94 20.91 21.10
N CYS A 487 6.17 21.76 20.40
CA CYS A 487 4.71 21.67 20.28
C CYS A 487 4.23 21.94 18.84
N PRO A 488 4.57 21.04 17.89
CA PRO A 488 4.28 21.23 16.47
C PRO A 488 2.79 21.38 16.17
N LYS A 489 1.90 20.57 16.76
CA LYS A 489 0.45 20.64 16.47
C LYS A 489 -0.14 21.95 16.99
N THR A 490 0.26 22.38 18.18
CA THR A 490 -0.24 23.62 18.78
C THR A 490 0.18 24.83 17.96
N VAL A 491 1.45 24.86 17.51
CA VAL A 491 1.97 25.95 16.67
C VAL A 491 1.35 25.92 15.26
N GLU A 492 1.13 24.74 14.68
CA GLU A 492 0.41 24.59 13.40
C GLU A 492 -1.02 25.12 13.50
N ASN A 493 -1.76 24.70 14.52
CA ASN A 493 -3.12 25.16 14.80
C ASN A 493 -3.17 26.69 14.95
N PHE A 494 -2.32 27.23 15.83
CA PHE A 494 -2.27 28.67 16.11
C PHE A 494 -1.89 29.48 14.85
N THR A 495 -0.80 29.13 14.16
CA THR A 495 -0.33 29.90 13.00
C THR A 495 -1.24 29.78 11.79
N THR A 496 -1.94 28.65 11.63
CA THR A 496 -2.94 28.48 10.57
C THR A 496 -4.19 29.31 10.85
N HIS A 497 -4.69 29.34 12.10
CA HIS A 497 -5.74 30.28 12.50
C HIS A 497 -5.33 31.74 12.25
N CYS A 498 -4.09 32.12 12.56
CA CYS A 498 -3.55 33.45 12.27
C CYS A 498 -3.61 33.77 10.77
N ARG A 499 -3.12 32.85 9.91
CA ARG A 499 -3.12 33.04 8.44
C ARG A 499 -4.52 33.12 7.84
N ASN A 500 -5.47 32.41 8.43
CA ASN A 500 -6.88 32.40 8.00
C ASN A 500 -7.65 33.63 8.50
N GLY A 501 -7.03 34.54 9.26
CA GLY A 501 -7.70 35.70 9.86
C GLY A 501 -8.70 35.30 10.96
N TYR A 502 -8.59 34.09 11.53
CA TYR A 502 -9.53 33.58 12.52
C TYR A 502 -9.54 34.41 13.81
N TYR A 503 -8.38 34.94 14.19
CA TYR A 503 -8.22 35.78 15.37
C TYR A 503 -8.55 37.27 15.13
N ASP A 504 -8.90 37.65 13.90
CA ASP A 504 -9.15 39.04 13.55
C ASP A 504 -10.42 39.56 14.24
N ASN A 505 -10.30 40.70 14.90
CA ASN A 505 -11.31 41.36 15.72
C ASN A 505 -11.78 40.58 16.96
N LEU A 506 -11.11 39.50 17.36
CA LEU A 506 -11.45 38.78 18.58
C LEU A 506 -11.06 39.57 19.83
N ILE A 507 -11.90 39.47 20.86
CA ILE A 507 -11.73 40.20 22.11
C ILE A 507 -10.94 39.39 23.14
N PHE A 508 -10.21 40.10 24.01
CA PHE A 508 -9.76 39.53 25.27
C PHE A 508 -10.95 39.43 26.22
N HIS A 509 -11.68 38.31 26.14
CA HIS A 509 -12.94 38.11 26.86
C HIS A 509 -12.76 37.88 28.37
N ARG A 510 -11.54 37.55 28.80
CA ARG A 510 -11.22 37.32 30.22
C ARG A 510 -9.84 37.86 30.57
N VAL A 511 -9.78 38.76 31.55
CA VAL A 511 -8.56 39.46 32.00
C VAL A 511 -8.50 39.43 33.53
N ILE A 512 -7.53 38.70 34.09
CA ILE A 512 -7.36 38.55 35.55
C ILE A 512 -6.05 39.19 35.97
N LYS A 513 -6.16 40.26 36.76
CA LYS A 513 -5.00 40.99 37.30
C LYS A 513 -4.15 40.10 38.20
N GLY A 514 -2.85 40.08 37.96
CA GLY A 514 -1.88 39.23 38.65
C GLY A 514 -1.92 37.77 38.23
N PHE A 515 -2.52 37.45 37.07
CA PHE A 515 -2.63 36.08 36.59
C PHE A 515 -2.40 35.96 35.08
N MET A 516 -3.39 36.32 34.25
CA MET A 516 -3.34 36.12 32.79
C MET A 516 -4.36 36.97 32.03
N ILE A 517 -4.14 37.12 30.72
CA ILE A 517 -5.10 37.64 29.74
C ILE A 517 -5.44 36.54 28.74
N GLN A 518 -6.73 36.28 28.50
CA GLN A 518 -7.23 35.19 27.67
C GLN A 518 -8.05 35.70 26.49
N THR A 519 -7.90 35.05 25.34
CA THR A 519 -8.51 35.39 24.04
C THR A 519 -8.68 34.13 23.17
N GLY A 520 -9.04 34.32 21.91
CA GLY A 520 -9.13 33.24 20.92
C GLY A 520 -10.48 32.53 20.85
N ASP A 521 -11.51 33.10 21.47
CA ASP A 521 -12.90 32.64 21.39
C ASP A 521 -13.71 33.56 20.44
N PRO A 522 -14.26 33.03 19.32
CA PRO A 522 -15.14 33.78 18.42
C PRO A 522 -16.44 34.26 19.05
N LEU A 523 -16.98 33.57 20.06
CA LEU A 523 -18.20 33.96 20.76
C LEU A 523 -17.93 35.05 21.82
N GLY A 524 -16.69 35.10 22.32
CA GLY A 524 -16.24 36.06 23.32
C GLY A 524 -16.89 35.85 24.70
N ASP A 525 -17.30 34.63 25.02
CA ASP A 525 -17.91 34.24 26.30
C ASP A 525 -17.14 33.12 27.04
N GLY A 526 -16.06 32.63 26.42
CA GLY A 526 -15.19 31.57 26.92
C GLY A 526 -15.65 30.15 26.54
N THR A 527 -16.77 29.99 25.86
CA THR A 527 -17.35 28.67 25.52
C THR A 527 -17.13 28.25 24.07
N GLY A 528 -16.78 29.19 23.19
CA GLY A 528 -16.56 28.93 21.77
C GLY A 528 -15.10 28.67 21.40
N GLY A 529 -14.88 28.47 20.11
CA GLY A 529 -13.56 28.19 19.55
C GLY A 529 -13.36 26.72 19.20
N GLN A 530 -12.76 26.48 18.04
CA GLN A 530 -12.45 25.13 17.55
C GLN A 530 -11.08 25.16 16.90
N SER A 531 -10.36 24.04 16.94
CA SER A 531 -9.10 23.90 16.21
C SER A 531 -9.31 23.97 14.70
N ILE A 532 -8.22 24.10 13.95
CA ILE A 532 -8.23 24.03 12.48
C ILE A 532 -8.74 22.69 11.93
N TRP A 533 -8.78 21.65 12.76
CA TRP A 533 -9.28 20.32 12.40
C TRP A 533 -10.77 20.12 12.73
N GLY A 534 -11.46 21.13 13.27
CA GLY A 534 -12.88 21.08 13.61
C GLY A 534 -13.23 20.19 14.82
N ARG A 535 -12.22 19.75 15.58
CA ARG A 535 -12.34 18.96 16.82
C ARG A 535 -11.31 19.40 17.86
N GLU A 536 -11.46 18.98 19.11
CA GLU A 536 -10.41 19.20 20.13
C GLU A 536 -9.14 18.39 19.80
N PHE A 537 -7.97 18.83 20.29
CA PHE A 537 -6.69 18.13 20.09
C PHE A 537 -5.86 18.00 21.38
N GLU A 538 -4.88 17.10 21.37
CA GLU A 538 -4.09 16.71 22.55
C GLU A 538 -3.19 17.81 23.13
N ASP A 539 -2.78 17.65 24.39
CA ASP A 539 -1.79 18.51 25.03
C ASP A 539 -0.34 18.12 24.67
N GLU A 540 0.48 19.10 24.26
CA GLU A 540 1.91 18.91 23.99
C GLU A 540 2.79 19.42 25.15
N PHE A 541 3.04 18.60 26.16
CA PHE A 541 3.90 18.97 27.29
C PHE A 541 5.38 18.64 27.04
N HIS A 542 6.25 19.65 27.14
CA HIS A 542 7.69 19.47 27.01
C HIS A 542 8.46 19.85 28.28
N LYS A 543 9.52 19.12 28.66
CA LYS A 543 10.23 19.33 29.94
C LYS A 543 10.90 20.71 30.07
N SER A 544 11.31 21.31 28.95
CA SER A 544 11.91 22.66 28.92
C SER A 544 10.88 23.78 28.98
N LEU A 545 9.61 23.51 28.71
CA LEU A 545 8.56 24.52 28.61
C LEU A 545 7.72 24.52 29.90
N ARG A 546 7.79 25.62 30.63
CA ARG A 546 7.18 25.79 31.97
C ARG A 546 6.62 27.19 32.11
N HIS A 547 5.65 27.36 32.99
CA HIS A 547 5.10 28.65 33.42
C HIS A 547 5.97 29.26 34.54
N ASP A 548 7.29 29.19 34.38
CA ASP A 548 8.29 29.56 35.39
C ASP A 548 8.46 31.09 35.56
N ARG A 549 7.92 31.86 34.61
CA ARG A 549 8.13 33.30 34.46
C ARG A 549 6.92 33.94 33.77
N PRO A 550 6.73 35.27 33.87
CA PRO A 550 5.65 35.98 33.19
C PRO A 550 5.81 35.97 31.66
N PHE A 551 4.71 36.28 30.99
CA PHE A 551 4.56 36.40 29.55
C PHE A 551 4.70 35.10 28.76
N THR A 552 4.39 33.98 29.41
CA THR A 552 4.29 32.67 28.78
C THR A 552 2.94 32.55 28.09
N VAL A 553 2.94 32.04 26.85
CA VAL A 553 1.74 31.83 26.03
C VAL A 553 1.37 30.36 26.07
N SER A 554 0.11 30.07 26.40
CA SER A 554 -0.35 28.71 26.65
C SER A 554 -1.80 28.51 26.20
N MET A 555 -2.16 27.28 25.81
CA MET A 555 -3.53 26.95 25.37
C MET A 555 -4.52 27.00 26.52
N ALA A 556 -5.72 27.54 26.26
CA ALA A 556 -6.84 27.45 27.18
C ALA A 556 -7.66 26.20 26.85
N ASN A 557 -7.71 25.25 27.77
CA ASN A 557 -8.44 23.99 27.64
C ASN A 557 -9.48 23.87 28.78
N ALA A 558 -10.52 23.06 28.55
CA ALA A 558 -11.57 22.72 29.54
C ALA A 558 -11.25 21.42 30.31
N GLY A 559 -10.09 20.82 30.05
CA GLY A 559 -9.60 19.59 30.65
C GLY A 559 -8.41 19.05 29.84
N PRO A 560 -7.82 17.92 30.27
CA PRO A 560 -6.76 17.28 29.50
C PRO A 560 -7.20 16.96 28.07
N ASN A 561 -6.37 17.30 27.09
CA ASN A 561 -6.55 17.04 25.65
C ASN A 561 -7.79 17.70 25.02
N THR A 562 -8.27 18.82 25.56
CA THR A 562 -9.41 19.56 25.00
C THR A 562 -8.96 20.89 24.36
N ASN A 563 -7.82 20.91 23.66
CA ASN A 563 -7.32 22.15 23.06
C ASN A 563 -8.16 22.55 21.83
N GLY A 564 -8.49 23.85 21.72
CA GLY A 564 -9.28 24.42 20.63
C GLY A 564 -8.54 25.59 19.96
N SER A 565 -9.16 26.77 19.94
CA SER A 565 -8.54 28.00 19.42
C SER A 565 -8.12 29.00 20.52
N GLN A 566 -8.64 28.82 21.73
CA GLN A 566 -8.42 29.76 22.84
C GLN A 566 -7.01 29.62 23.43
N PHE A 567 -6.41 30.75 23.80
CA PHE A 567 -5.11 30.80 24.46
C PHE A 567 -5.04 31.96 25.46
N PHE A 568 -4.08 31.89 26.36
CA PHE A 568 -3.81 32.95 27.32
C PHE A 568 -2.33 33.32 27.39
N ILE A 569 -2.06 34.55 27.86
CA ILE A 569 -0.73 35.07 28.14
C ILE A 569 -0.65 35.36 29.64
N THR A 570 0.30 34.75 30.33
CA THR A 570 0.49 34.97 31.78
C THR A 570 1.12 36.33 32.07
N THR A 571 0.76 36.96 33.18
CA THR A 571 1.39 38.22 33.65
C THR A 571 2.31 38.00 34.84
N VAL A 572 2.27 36.81 35.44
CA VAL A 572 3.15 36.34 36.53
C VAL A 572 3.61 34.89 36.25
N ALA A 573 4.55 34.38 37.04
CA ALA A 573 4.87 32.95 37.03
C ALA A 573 3.68 32.15 37.59
N THR A 574 3.28 31.08 36.90
CA THR A 574 2.11 30.26 37.26
C THR A 574 2.42 28.75 37.23
N PRO A 575 3.39 28.24 38.03
CA PRO A 575 3.84 26.84 37.94
C PRO A 575 2.76 25.78 38.17
N TRP A 576 1.63 26.14 38.80
CA TRP A 576 0.49 25.23 39.02
C TRP A 576 -0.28 24.88 37.72
N LEU A 577 0.03 25.56 36.61
CA LEU A 577 -0.48 25.28 35.26
C LEU A 577 0.45 24.34 34.47
N ASP A 578 1.64 24.04 34.99
CA ASP A 578 2.57 23.11 34.34
C ASP A 578 1.95 21.72 34.20
N SER A 579 2.15 21.12 33.02
CA SER A 579 1.56 19.83 32.64
C SER A 579 0.02 19.80 32.70
N LYS A 580 -0.63 20.97 32.67
CA LYS A 580 -2.09 21.11 32.51
C LYS A 580 -2.47 21.92 31.26
N HIS A 581 -1.65 22.89 30.89
CA HIS A 581 -1.83 23.73 29.71
C HIS A 581 -0.56 23.70 28.86
N THR A 582 -0.72 23.51 27.56
CA THR A 582 0.39 23.46 26.60
C THR A 582 1.01 24.83 26.40
N VAL A 583 2.25 24.99 26.89
CA VAL A 583 3.07 26.18 26.64
C VAL A 583 3.62 26.09 25.22
N PHE A 584 3.19 27.00 24.34
CA PHE A 584 3.59 26.97 22.93
C PHE A 584 4.30 28.23 22.44
N GLY A 585 4.45 29.23 23.30
CA GLY A 585 5.20 30.42 22.96
C GLY A 585 5.45 31.33 24.15
N ARG A 586 6.08 32.47 23.85
CA ARG A 586 6.44 33.48 24.84
C ARG A 586 6.48 34.86 24.20
N VAL A 587 6.00 35.87 24.91
CA VAL A 587 6.15 37.26 24.47
C VAL A 587 7.62 37.66 24.56
N VAL A 588 8.13 38.24 23.47
CA VAL A 588 9.51 38.74 23.33
C VAL A 588 9.59 40.26 23.18
N LYS A 589 8.50 40.92 22.76
CA LYS A 589 8.33 42.39 22.79
C LYS A 589 6.85 42.73 23.01
N GLY A 590 6.55 43.90 23.57
CA GLY A 590 5.17 44.30 23.91
C GLY A 590 4.71 43.81 25.29
N MET A 591 5.64 43.56 26.23
CA MET A 591 5.31 43.19 27.60
C MET A 591 4.53 44.29 28.34
N ASP A 592 4.84 45.55 28.04
CA ASP A 592 4.13 46.74 28.50
C ASP A 592 2.69 46.78 27.97
N VAL A 593 2.46 46.34 26.73
CA VAL A 593 1.12 46.19 26.15
C VAL A 593 0.33 45.11 26.91
N VAL A 594 0.92 43.92 27.14
CA VAL A 594 0.28 42.84 27.93
C VAL A 594 -0.10 43.33 29.33
N GLN A 595 0.80 44.06 30.01
CA GLN A 595 0.52 44.67 31.31
C GLN A 595 -0.51 45.80 31.24
N GLY A 596 -0.58 46.52 30.12
CA GLY A 596 -1.60 47.52 29.85
C GLY A 596 -2.99 46.89 29.75
N ILE A 597 -3.11 45.79 28.99
CA ILE A 597 -4.33 44.99 28.87
C ILE A 597 -4.74 44.43 30.23
N GLU A 598 -3.80 43.90 31.02
CA GLU A 598 -4.07 43.39 32.38
C GLU A 598 -4.68 44.45 33.31
N LYS A 599 -4.34 45.73 33.14
CA LYS A 599 -4.76 46.84 34.02
C LYS A 599 -6.13 47.43 33.64
N VAL A 600 -6.75 46.98 32.54
CA VAL A 600 -8.07 47.49 32.15
C VAL A 600 -9.11 47.16 33.23
N LYS A 601 -10.13 48.01 33.37
CA LYS A 601 -11.22 47.76 34.31
C LYS A 601 -12.07 46.59 33.80
N THR A 602 -12.27 45.58 34.64
CA THR A 602 -13.10 44.42 34.36
C THR A 602 -14.35 44.39 35.24
N ASP A 603 -15.36 43.65 34.78
CA ASP A 603 -16.57 43.36 35.54
C ASP A 603 -16.35 42.21 36.56
N LYS A 604 -17.42 41.71 37.17
CA LYS A 604 -17.36 40.60 38.13
C LYS A 604 -16.97 39.25 37.52
N GLY A 605 -17.08 39.11 36.19
CA GLY A 605 -16.72 37.92 35.43
C GLY A 605 -15.35 38.03 34.77
N ASP A 606 -14.50 38.97 35.22
CA ASP A 606 -13.19 39.26 34.66
C ASP A 606 -13.22 39.76 33.20
N ARG A 607 -14.38 40.21 32.69
CA ARG A 607 -14.52 40.73 31.33
C ARG A 607 -14.23 42.23 31.29
N PRO A 608 -13.37 42.74 30.39
CA PRO A 608 -13.13 44.17 30.26
C PRO A 608 -14.40 44.99 29.96
N TYR A 609 -14.58 46.14 30.62
CA TYR A 609 -15.69 47.06 30.30
C TYR A 609 -15.56 47.71 28.93
N GLN A 610 -14.32 47.91 28.48
CA GLN A 610 -14.00 48.37 27.14
C GLN A 610 -13.27 47.24 26.44
N ASP A 611 -13.80 46.80 25.31
CA ASP A 611 -13.22 45.70 24.54
C ASP A 611 -11.78 46.02 24.13
N VAL A 612 -10.86 45.15 24.55
CA VAL A 612 -9.54 45.05 23.95
C VAL A 612 -9.59 43.97 22.89
N LYS A 613 -9.14 44.26 21.67
CA LYS A 613 -9.27 43.35 20.52
C LYS A 613 -7.93 43.07 19.87
N ILE A 614 -7.79 41.87 19.31
CA ILE A 614 -6.80 41.57 18.28
C ILE A 614 -7.35 42.14 16.98
N LEU A 615 -6.66 43.11 16.37
CA LEU A 615 -7.06 43.69 15.10
C LEU A 615 -6.77 42.73 13.95
N ASN A 616 -5.54 42.21 13.93
CA ASN A 616 -5.11 41.13 13.04
C ASN A 616 -3.85 40.47 13.62
N VAL A 617 -3.39 39.42 12.94
CA VAL A 617 -2.16 38.73 13.31
C VAL A 617 -1.20 38.65 12.13
N THR A 618 0.01 39.20 12.32
CA THR A 618 1.06 39.12 11.31
C THR A 618 1.96 37.91 11.58
N VAL A 619 2.04 37.02 10.60
CA VAL A 619 2.98 35.88 10.57
C VAL A 619 4.12 36.25 9.61
N PRO A 620 5.33 36.63 10.10
CA PRO A 620 6.46 36.94 9.25
C PRO A 620 6.79 35.76 8.32
N LYS A 621 7.14 36.06 7.06
CA LYS A 621 7.71 35.05 6.16
C LYS A 621 9.14 34.78 6.63
N ASN A 622 9.45 33.50 6.89
CA ASN A 622 10.82 33.05 7.17
C ASN A 622 11.76 33.36 6.00
#